data_AF-A0A9P6D8L6-F1
#
_entry.id   AF-A0A9P6D8L6-F1
#
_cell.length_a   1.000
_cell.length_b   1.000
_cell.length_c   1.000
_cell.angle_alpha   90.00
_cell.angle_beta   90.00
_cell.angle_gamma   90.00
#
_symmetry.space_group_name_H-M   'P 1'
#
loop_
_entity.id
_entity.type
_entity.pdbx_description
1 polymer ?
#
loop_
_entity_poly.entity_id
_entity_poly.type
_entity_poly.pdbx_seq_one_letter_code
_entity_poly.pdbx_strand_id
1 'polypeptide(L)'
;MERPYVLEDFRSLKKPALVALVRRQVSKWPQKTFNPKTNMPTICAALLDPANGFTTDLPILALGNTNTAQNDTPIVPAAQPIAQPRVTPEPQAEDMNDTIPVTPVRERIDGGLPILPITPVSLGRASIMGHTPVCVYQPATGAADCPFQSPLVSDQFQSSGQTDIVETQMISRVIEVTEADHRECGPGEWRVSATEVIEKLQEAPAVITSSTPVRVGIPDELRPEYTSWFIEGDVLFLAQVVARPEYLKVQDSTLELHVMVGTPTAPYSKRFKSYQTALNLRSYSSDEDGQSSPRARSSLPDDAKPLDIARQRLNDAEIQWLQDLVGAQPGAERFKENRGRLLQNVDIVFQWSFAVTFMAAYNRKPCGVPGLNNRLITKKKINSALGISETWMGVAEDSLGRVNVYGRNGTHPADDVIKELETVCDIPNGSGSLSRFLAKWEKDHPI
;
A
#
# COMPACT_ATOMS: atom_id res chain seq x y z
N MET A 1 13.52 49.02 4.18
CA MET A 1 12.65 49.22 3.01
C MET A 1 12.26 47.84 2.54
N GLU A 2 10.97 47.53 2.53
CA GLU A 2 10.47 46.25 2.02
C GLU A 2 10.53 46.29 0.49
N ARG A 3 11.09 45.26 -0.15
CA ARG A 3 11.05 45.11 -1.62
C ARG A 3 10.40 43.78 -2.00
N PRO A 4 9.73 43.68 -3.17
CA PRO A 4 9.29 42.40 -3.71
C PRO A 4 10.46 41.43 -3.91
N TYR A 5 10.18 40.13 -3.82
CA TYR A 5 11.16 39.09 -4.15
C TYR A 5 11.47 39.08 -5.65
N VAL A 6 12.73 38.80 -6.00
CA VAL A 6 13.19 38.60 -7.39
C VAL A 6 13.73 37.18 -7.57
N LEU A 7 13.90 36.71 -8.81
CA LEU A 7 14.30 35.32 -9.07
C LEU A 7 15.67 34.97 -8.45
N GLU A 8 16.58 35.96 -8.39
CA GLU A 8 17.92 35.86 -7.80
C GLU A 8 17.87 35.48 -6.32
N ASP A 9 16.82 35.88 -5.60
CA ASP A 9 16.61 35.62 -4.18
C ASP A 9 16.44 34.12 -3.87
N PHE A 10 16.03 33.33 -4.87
CA PHE A 10 15.70 31.91 -4.70
C PHE A 10 16.76 30.94 -5.22
N ARG A 11 17.77 31.40 -5.96
CA ARG A 11 18.74 30.52 -6.65
C ARG A 11 19.50 29.57 -5.72
N SER A 12 19.71 29.95 -4.46
CA SER A 12 20.42 29.15 -3.45
C SER A 12 19.50 28.51 -2.40
N LEU A 13 18.19 28.79 -2.43
CA LEU A 13 17.26 28.35 -1.39
C LEU A 13 16.66 26.97 -1.70
N LYS A 14 16.82 26.04 -0.75
CA LYS A 14 16.15 24.73 -0.79
C LYS A 14 14.69 24.86 -0.37
N LYS A 15 13.83 23.91 -0.78
CA LYS A 15 12.39 23.87 -0.46
C LYS A 15 12.04 24.20 1.01
N PRO A 16 12.75 23.69 2.04
CA PRO A 16 12.45 24.04 3.43
C PRO A 16 12.59 25.53 3.75
N ALA A 17 13.58 26.20 3.15
CA ALA A 17 13.78 27.65 3.33
C ALA A 17 12.65 28.44 2.65
N LEU A 18 12.23 28.02 1.45
CA LEU A 18 11.09 28.63 0.76
C LEU A 18 9.77 28.46 1.55
N VAL A 19 9.54 27.27 2.11
CA VAL A 19 8.39 27.01 3.01
C VAL A 19 8.45 27.92 4.24
N ALA A 20 9.64 28.17 4.80
CA ALA A 20 9.80 29.08 5.93
C ALA A 20 9.48 30.53 5.55
N LEU A 21 9.87 31.00 4.35
CA LEU A 21 9.51 32.32 3.85
C LEU A 21 7.99 32.48 3.71
N VAL A 22 7.31 31.49 3.12
CA VAL A 22 5.84 31.53 3.00
C VAL A 22 5.17 31.52 4.38
N ARG A 23 5.65 30.70 5.32
CA ARG A 23 5.08 30.66 6.68
C ARG A 23 5.19 31.97 7.43
N ARG A 24 6.28 32.73 7.22
CA ARG A 24 6.45 34.07 7.82
C ARG A 24 5.42 35.08 7.31
N GLN A 25 4.94 34.89 6.08
CA GLN A 25 3.99 35.78 5.42
C GLN A 25 2.75 35.01 4.95
N VAL A 26 2.24 34.07 5.76
CA VAL A 26 1.21 33.12 5.32
C VAL A 26 -0.12 33.81 4.92
N SER A 27 -0.39 34.98 5.50
CA SER A 27 -1.56 35.81 5.16
C SER A 27 -1.51 36.38 3.74
N LYS A 28 -0.33 36.43 3.13
CA LYS A 28 -0.09 36.90 1.76
C LYS A 28 -0.20 35.77 0.73
N TRP A 29 -0.41 34.54 1.17
CA TRP A 29 -0.56 33.38 0.28
C TRP A 29 -1.90 33.46 -0.47
N PRO A 30 -1.94 33.22 -1.80
CA PRO A 30 -3.15 33.39 -2.61
C PRO A 30 -4.29 32.42 -2.26
N GLN A 31 -3.98 31.33 -1.53
CA GLN A 31 -4.98 30.37 -1.06
C GLN A 31 -5.23 30.54 0.44
N LYS A 32 -6.43 30.19 0.89
CA LYS A 32 -6.82 30.29 2.32
C LYS A 32 -5.87 29.58 3.29
N THR A 33 -5.16 28.54 2.83
CA THR A 33 -4.22 27.76 3.65
C THR A 33 -2.99 27.37 2.84
N PHE A 34 -1.80 27.56 3.41
CA PHE A 34 -0.54 27.13 2.80
C PHE A 34 -0.21 25.67 3.16
N ASN A 35 0.00 24.81 2.15
CA ASN A 35 0.45 23.44 2.33
C ASN A 35 1.99 23.33 2.20
N PRO A 36 2.73 22.85 3.23
CA PRO A 36 4.19 22.67 3.14
C PRO A 36 4.65 21.68 2.06
N LYS A 37 3.74 20.82 1.59
CA LYS A 37 4.01 19.86 0.51
C LYS A 37 3.89 20.48 -0.88
N THR A 38 3.35 21.71 -1.03
CA THR A 38 3.25 22.43 -2.30
C THR A 38 4.57 22.31 -3.07
N ASN A 39 4.49 22.04 -4.38
CA ASN A 39 5.67 21.83 -5.19
C ASN A 39 6.55 23.10 -5.20
N MET A 40 7.86 22.93 -5.44
CA MET A 40 8.79 24.06 -5.39
C MET A 40 8.46 25.15 -6.44
N PRO A 41 8.11 24.81 -7.70
CA PRO A 41 7.76 25.81 -8.71
C PRO A 41 6.57 26.70 -8.33
N THR A 42 5.51 26.13 -7.75
CA THR A 42 4.32 26.87 -7.30
C THR A 42 4.64 27.77 -6.12
N ILE A 43 5.50 27.34 -5.19
CA ILE A 43 5.99 28.20 -4.10
C ILE A 43 6.76 29.40 -4.68
N CYS A 44 7.69 29.16 -5.61
CA CYS A 44 8.46 30.25 -6.23
C CYS A 44 7.55 31.19 -7.04
N ALA A 45 6.61 30.67 -7.81
CA ALA A 45 5.68 31.48 -8.61
C ALA A 45 4.83 32.39 -7.72
N ALA A 46 4.28 31.87 -6.61
CA ALA A 46 3.48 32.67 -5.69
C ALA A 46 4.30 33.74 -4.95
N LEU A 47 5.57 33.44 -4.60
CA LEU A 47 6.48 34.40 -3.96
C LEU A 47 6.97 35.50 -4.92
N LEU A 48 7.08 35.21 -6.23
CA LEU A 48 7.51 36.16 -7.26
C LEU A 48 6.39 37.08 -7.76
N ASP A 49 5.13 36.68 -7.58
CA ASP A 49 3.98 37.43 -8.04
C ASP A 49 3.74 38.67 -7.15
N PRO A 50 3.91 39.91 -7.68
CA PRO A 50 3.71 41.14 -6.91
C PRO A 50 2.27 41.30 -6.40
N ALA A 51 1.28 40.66 -7.05
CA ALA A 51 -0.12 40.75 -6.65
C ALA A 51 -0.38 40.07 -5.29
N ASN A 52 0.43 39.08 -4.91
CA ASN A 52 0.35 38.41 -3.62
C ASN A 52 0.99 39.24 -2.49
N GLY A 53 1.81 40.25 -2.82
CA GLY A 53 2.38 41.21 -1.86
C GLY A 53 3.53 40.67 -1.00
N PHE A 54 4.14 39.53 -1.35
CA PHE A 54 5.31 39.00 -0.64
C PHE A 54 6.50 39.95 -0.75
N THR A 55 7.07 40.31 0.40
CA THR A 55 8.20 41.26 0.49
C THR A 55 9.36 40.70 1.30
N THR A 56 10.57 41.17 1.04
CA THR A 56 11.76 40.87 1.83
C THR A 56 12.38 42.15 2.37
N ASP A 57 12.85 42.09 3.62
CA ASP A 57 13.38 43.25 4.33
C ASP A 57 14.90 43.42 4.13
N LEU A 58 15.58 42.39 3.61
CA LEU A 58 17.04 42.29 3.63
C LEU A 58 17.60 41.55 2.40
N PRO A 59 18.84 41.87 1.97
CA PRO A 59 19.55 41.08 0.99
C PRO A 59 19.77 39.66 1.55
N ILE A 60 19.18 38.65 0.89
CA ILE A 60 19.10 37.24 1.32
C ILE A 60 20.48 36.55 1.41
N LEU A 61 21.55 37.26 1.06
CA LEU A 61 22.94 36.81 1.17
C LEU A 61 23.38 36.43 2.60
N ALA A 62 22.60 36.74 3.64
CA ALA A 62 22.92 36.40 5.04
C ALA A 62 22.22 35.15 5.62
N LEU A 63 21.34 34.47 4.88
CA LEU A 63 20.63 33.26 5.36
C LEU A 63 21.32 31.93 4.97
N GLY A 64 22.57 31.99 4.50
CA GLY A 64 23.39 30.82 4.19
C GLY A 64 23.94 30.13 5.45
N ASN A 65 23.58 28.86 5.63
CA ASN A 65 24.22 27.86 6.49
C ASN A 65 24.23 28.09 8.01
N THR A 66 23.10 27.81 8.66
CA THR A 66 23.10 27.36 10.08
C THR A 66 22.86 25.85 10.14
N ASN A 67 23.89 25.07 9.78
CA ASN A 67 24.07 23.69 10.24
C ASN A 67 25.46 23.18 9.85
N THR A 68 26.48 23.70 10.52
CA THR A 68 27.75 22.98 10.70
C THR A 68 28.19 23.23 12.14
N ALA A 69 28.20 22.17 12.94
CA ALA A 69 28.75 22.20 14.27
C ALA A 69 30.22 22.64 14.23
N GLN A 70 30.57 23.59 15.10
CA GLN A 70 31.94 23.90 15.48
C GLN A 70 32.64 22.62 15.93
N ASN A 71 33.65 22.20 15.19
CA ASN A 71 34.80 21.52 15.75
C ASN A 71 35.97 22.50 15.56
N ASP A 72 36.29 23.20 16.64
CA ASP A 72 37.52 23.97 16.76
C ASP A 72 38.70 23.01 16.85
N THR A 73 39.61 23.06 15.88
CA THR A 73 41.00 22.65 16.11
C THR A 73 41.92 23.53 15.25
N PRO A 74 43.03 24.05 15.79
CA PRO A 74 43.73 25.18 15.21
C PRO A 74 44.73 24.78 14.12
N ILE A 75 44.88 25.70 13.18
CA ILE A 75 45.84 25.76 12.09
C ILE A 75 47.26 26.01 12.64
N VAL A 76 48.24 25.19 12.21
CA VAL A 76 49.63 25.64 11.98
C VAL A 76 50.19 24.92 10.73
N PRO A 77 50.98 25.61 9.87
CA PRO A 77 51.24 25.21 8.48
C PRO A 77 52.67 24.67 8.25
N ALA A 78 52.90 23.98 7.12
CA ALA A 78 53.94 24.29 6.12
C ALA A 78 54.35 23.09 5.22
N ALA A 79 54.65 23.43 3.96
CA ALA A 79 55.66 22.85 3.06
C ALA A 79 55.44 21.45 2.41
N GLN A 80 54.99 21.49 1.14
CA GLN A 80 55.70 21.06 -0.10
C GLN A 80 56.90 20.06 -0.05
N PRO A 81 57.33 19.46 -1.19
CA PRO A 81 56.71 18.47 -2.08
C PRO A 81 57.68 17.26 -2.31
N ILE A 82 57.44 16.44 -3.35
CA ILE A 82 58.43 15.60 -4.12
C ILE A 82 58.34 14.07 -3.94
N ALA A 83 58.45 13.41 -5.11
CA ALA A 83 58.89 12.04 -5.44
C ALA A 83 57.85 10.92 -5.59
N GLN A 84 57.57 10.61 -6.86
CA GLN A 84 57.41 9.23 -7.38
C GLN A 84 58.74 8.45 -7.18
N PRO A 85 58.75 7.09 -7.14
CA PRO A 85 58.65 6.23 -8.35
C PRO A 85 57.79 4.95 -8.12
N ARG A 86 56.97 4.51 -9.08
CA ARG A 86 57.27 3.54 -10.16
C ARG A 86 58.07 2.30 -9.69
N VAL A 87 57.41 1.16 -9.46
CA VAL A 87 57.83 -0.18 -9.92
C VAL A 87 56.61 -1.13 -10.01
N THR A 88 56.38 -1.67 -11.21
CA THR A 88 55.66 -2.92 -11.52
C THR A 88 56.74 -3.96 -11.90
N PRO A 89 56.63 -5.24 -11.51
CA PRO A 89 56.25 -6.31 -12.46
C PRO A 89 55.29 -7.33 -11.79
N GLU A 90 54.22 -7.81 -12.43
CA GLU A 90 54.10 -8.86 -13.48
C GLU A 90 54.38 -10.30 -12.97
N PRO A 91 53.51 -11.30 -13.28
CA PRO A 91 53.31 -12.49 -12.45
C PRO A 91 54.07 -13.72 -12.94
N GLN A 92 54.31 -14.68 -12.03
CA GLN A 92 54.68 -16.04 -12.39
C GLN A 92 53.48 -16.98 -12.22
N ALA A 93 53.15 -17.64 -13.33
CA ALA A 93 52.29 -18.79 -13.42
C ALA A 93 53.05 -20.03 -12.90
N GLU A 94 52.41 -20.82 -12.06
CA GLU A 94 52.76 -22.24 -11.90
C GLU A 94 51.49 -23.08 -12.03
N ASP A 95 51.49 -23.87 -13.10
CA ASP A 95 50.74 -25.10 -13.30
C ASP A 95 50.87 -26.01 -12.09
N MET A 96 49.75 -26.45 -11.49
CA MET A 96 49.64 -27.82 -10.99
C MET A 96 48.25 -28.36 -11.30
N ASN A 97 48.26 -29.22 -12.31
CA ASN A 97 47.22 -30.05 -12.82
C ASN A 97 47.20 -31.33 -11.97
N ASP A 98 46.22 -31.53 -11.10
CA ASP A 98 45.96 -32.83 -10.47
C ASP A 98 44.55 -33.31 -10.76
N THR A 99 44.55 -34.32 -11.63
CA THR A 99 43.43 -35.12 -12.10
C THR A 99 43.02 -36.09 -10.99
N ILE A 100 41.79 -35.98 -10.47
CA ILE A 100 41.19 -37.02 -9.61
C ILE A 100 40.07 -37.73 -10.40
N PRO A 101 40.09 -39.07 -10.49
CA PRO A 101 39.15 -39.83 -11.30
C PRO A 101 37.75 -39.94 -10.69
N VAL A 102 36.77 -39.76 -11.56
CA VAL A 102 35.34 -40.04 -11.37
C VAL A 102 35.12 -41.55 -11.19
N THR A 103 34.35 -41.92 -10.16
CA THR A 103 33.72 -43.25 -10.07
C THR A 103 32.20 -43.05 -9.99
N PRO A 104 31.38 -43.62 -10.91
CA PRO A 104 29.94 -43.51 -10.82
C PRO A 104 29.37 -44.68 -10.00
N VAL A 105 28.82 -44.37 -8.82
CA VAL A 105 27.95 -45.30 -8.08
C VAL A 105 26.55 -45.21 -8.66
N ARG A 106 26.14 -46.31 -9.28
CA ARG A 106 24.82 -46.58 -9.82
C ARG A 106 23.96 -47.10 -8.68
N GLU A 107 22.98 -46.35 -8.20
CA GLU A 107 21.90 -46.89 -7.37
C GLU A 107 20.57 -46.72 -8.10
N ARG A 108 20.04 -47.88 -8.51
CA ARG A 108 18.65 -48.12 -8.88
C ARG A 108 17.80 -47.97 -7.63
N ILE A 109 16.74 -47.17 -7.70
CA ILE A 109 15.54 -47.43 -6.91
C ILE A 109 14.35 -47.45 -7.88
N ASP A 110 13.96 -48.67 -8.23
CA ASP A 110 12.62 -49.02 -8.69
C ASP A 110 11.62 -48.75 -7.56
N GLY A 111 10.50 -48.10 -7.86
CA GLY A 111 9.47 -47.81 -6.87
C GLY A 111 8.27 -47.07 -7.44
N GLY A 112 7.64 -47.62 -8.48
CA GLY A 112 6.35 -47.15 -8.96
C GLY A 112 5.23 -47.43 -7.95
N LEU A 113 4.36 -46.44 -7.74
CA LEU A 113 3.06 -46.61 -7.09
C LEU A 113 1.93 -46.14 -8.03
N PRO A 114 0.79 -46.86 -8.06
CA PRO A 114 -0.22 -46.72 -9.09
C PRO A 114 -1.17 -45.54 -8.88
N ILE A 115 -1.53 -44.93 -10.01
CA ILE A 115 -2.56 -43.90 -10.18
C ILE A 115 -3.94 -44.57 -10.04
N LEU A 116 -4.81 -44.02 -9.19
CA LEU A 116 -6.24 -44.35 -9.16
C LEU A 116 -7.06 -43.26 -9.89
N PRO A 117 -8.10 -43.64 -10.64
CA PRO A 117 -8.83 -42.74 -11.54
C PRO A 117 -9.85 -41.84 -10.82
N ILE A 118 -9.94 -40.61 -11.31
CA ILE A 118 -10.92 -39.58 -10.95
C ILE A 118 -12.26 -39.90 -11.64
N THR A 119 -13.34 -39.99 -10.88
CA THR A 119 -14.72 -40.02 -11.38
C THR A 119 -15.32 -38.62 -11.44
N PRO A 120 -15.93 -38.18 -12.56
CA PRO A 120 -16.66 -36.92 -12.64
C PRO A 120 -18.09 -37.05 -12.10
N VAL A 121 -18.52 -36.10 -11.28
CA VAL A 121 -19.93 -35.94 -10.86
C VAL A 121 -20.58 -34.86 -11.73
N SER A 122 -21.69 -35.22 -12.36
CA SER A 122 -22.46 -34.40 -13.30
C SER A 122 -23.39 -33.40 -12.61
N LEU A 123 -23.58 -32.28 -13.33
CA LEU A 123 -24.58 -31.23 -13.14
C LEU A 123 -26.01 -31.77 -12.94
N GLY A 124 -26.69 -31.24 -11.92
CA GLY A 124 -28.15 -31.27 -11.78
C GLY A 124 -28.76 -29.92 -12.19
N ARG A 125 -29.79 -30.00 -13.03
CA ARG A 125 -30.53 -28.92 -13.70
C ARG A 125 -31.94 -28.86 -13.10
N ALA A 126 -32.46 -27.67 -12.77
CA ALA A 126 -33.89 -27.37 -12.56
C ALA A 126 -34.08 -25.85 -12.78
N SER A 127 -34.74 -25.34 -13.84
CA SER A 127 -36.18 -25.31 -14.19
C SER A 127 -37.01 -24.43 -13.22
N ILE A 128 -37.17 -23.14 -13.50
CA ILE A 128 -38.29 -22.41 -14.17
C ILE A 128 -39.67 -22.60 -13.52
N MET A 129 -40.21 -21.51 -12.95
CA MET A 129 -41.59 -20.95 -12.96
C MET A 129 -41.46 -19.57 -12.25
N GLY A 130 -42.05 -18.43 -12.60
CA GLY A 130 -43.16 -18.05 -13.46
C GLY A 130 -43.88 -16.85 -12.76
N HIS A 131 -44.34 -15.87 -13.54
CA HIS A 131 -45.33 -14.82 -13.22
C HIS A 131 -44.88 -13.41 -12.75
N THR A 132 -45.08 -12.46 -13.67
CA THR A 132 -45.42 -11.01 -13.58
C THR A 132 -46.92 -10.80 -13.22
N PRO A 133 -47.51 -9.56 -13.13
CA PRO A 133 -46.98 -8.19 -12.93
C PRO A 133 -47.85 -7.25 -12.01
N VAL A 134 -47.46 -5.95 -11.95
CA VAL A 134 -48.24 -4.70 -11.74
C VAL A 134 -48.66 -4.30 -10.31
N CYS A 135 -48.21 -3.11 -9.85
CA CYS A 135 -49.11 -1.98 -9.54
C CYS A 135 -48.38 -0.64 -9.35
N VAL A 136 -48.94 0.37 -10.02
CA VAL A 136 -48.65 1.81 -10.01
C VAL A 136 -49.34 2.43 -8.80
N TYR A 137 -48.70 3.34 -8.06
CA TYR A 137 -49.41 4.42 -7.36
C TYR A 137 -48.52 5.64 -7.12
N GLN A 138 -48.99 6.77 -7.60
CA GLN A 138 -48.53 8.13 -7.34
C GLN A 138 -49.71 8.87 -6.66
N PRO A 139 -49.46 9.76 -5.70
CA PRO A 139 -49.98 11.13 -5.83
C PRO A 139 -48.97 12.18 -5.31
N ALA A 140 -48.69 13.26 -6.04
CA ALA A 140 -49.44 14.53 -6.15
C ALA A 140 -49.07 15.58 -5.07
N THR A 141 -48.29 16.57 -5.53
CA THR A 141 -48.42 18.04 -5.34
C THR A 141 -48.91 18.63 -4.02
N GLY A 142 -48.13 19.56 -3.47
CA GLY A 142 -48.59 20.62 -2.57
C GLY A 142 -47.54 21.72 -2.36
N ALA A 143 -47.72 22.85 -3.04
CA ALA A 143 -46.93 24.07 -2.92
C ALA A 143 -47.48 24.99 -1.81
N ALA A 144 -46.62 25.74 -1.12
CA ALA A 144 -46.94 27.06 -0.56
C ALA A 144 -45.66 27.80 -0.14
N ASP A 145 -45.56 29.04 -0.62
CA ASP A 145 -44.48 30.01 -0.45
C ASP A 145 -44.49 30.74 0.91
N CYS A 146 -43.40 31.49 1.10
CA CYS A 146 -43.33 32.85 1.67
C CYS A 146 -42.67 33.07 3.06
N PRO A 147 -42.05 34.26 3.27
CA PRO A 147 -40.68 34.39 3.78
C PRO A 147 -40.62 35.16 5.12
N PHE A 148 -39.45 35.27 5.78
CA PHE A 148 -39.11 36.48 6.57
C PHE A 148 -37.63 36.55 7.00
N GLN A 149 -37.18 37.79 7.20
CA GLN A 149 -35.82 38.35 7.26
C GLN A 149 -35.03 38.09 8.56
N SER A 150 -33.70 38.18 8.46
CA SER A 150 -32.72 38.35 9.56
C SER A 150 -32.85 39.73 10.25
N PRO A 151 -32.21 40.00 11.44
CA PRO A 151 -30.76 40.29 11.49
C PRO A 151 -29.99 39.96 12.82
N LEU A 152 -28.65 39.93 12.68
CA LEU A 152 -27.55 40.34 13.60
C LEU A 152 -27.72 40.33 15.14
N VAL A 153 -26.75 39.73 15.87
CA VAL A 153 -25.60 40.40 16.55
C VAL A 153 -24.76 39.37 17.37
N SER A 154 -23.46 39.68 17.39
CA SER A 154 -22.25 39.15 18.04
C SER A 154 -22.28 38.48 19.43
N ASP A 155 -21.36 37.51 19.59
CA ASP A 155 -20.09 37.58 20.37
C ASP A 155 -19.82 36.54 21.48
N GLN A 156 -18.54 36.14 21.51
CA GLN A 156 -17.71 35.58 22.61
C GLN A 156 -17.57 34.07 22.92
N PHE A 157 -16.32 33.61 22.71
CA PHE A 157 -15.42 32.84 23.60
C PHE A 157 -15.72 31.38 24.02
N GLN A 158 -14.98 30.41 23.46
CA GLN A 158 -13.76 29.81 24.06
C GLN A 158 -13.32 28.56 23.28
N SER A 159 -12.06 28.56 22.84
CA SER A 159 -11.37 27.46 22.19
C SER A 159 -10.67 26.59 23.23
N SER A 160 -11.13 25.35 23.43
CA SER A 160 -10.33 24.28 24.01
C SER A 160 -9.84 23.35 22.90
N GLY A 161 -8.52 23.12 22.88
CA GLY A 161 -7.87 22.30 21.86
C GLY A 161 -8.31 20.84 21.96
N GLN A 162 -9.03 20.39 20.95
CA GLN A 162 -9.37 18.99 20.75
C GLN A 162 -8.72 18.53 19.46
N THR A 163 -7.96 17.44 19.53
CA THR A 163 -7.39 16.81 18.35
C THR A 163 -8.54 16.13 17.61
N ASP A 164 -8.90 16.65 16.44
CA ASP A 164 -9.96 16.10 15.60
C ASP A 164 -9.63 14.66 15.20
N ILE A 165 -10.24 13.71 15.92
CA ILE A 165 -10.50 12.38 15.40
C ILE A 165 -11.50 12.63 14.27
N VAL A 166 -11.11 12.32 13.03
CA VAL A 166 -12.02 12.37 11.88
C VAL A 166 -13.14 11.36 12.15
N GLU A 167 -14.25 11.84 12.69
CA GLU A 167 -15.45 11.07 12.90
C GLU A 167 -15.94 10.60 11.53
N THR A 168 -15.97 9.28 11.32
CA THR A 168 -16.41 8.70 10.06
C THR A 168 -17.93 8.82 10.02
N GLN A 169 -18.43 9.91 9.43
CA GLN A 169 -19.86 10.11 9.28
C GLN A 169 -20.38 9.16 8.20
N MET A 170 -21.22 8.20 8.59
CA MET A 170 -21.93 7.34 7.65
C MET A 170 -23.08 8.15 7.02
N ILE A 171 -22.96 8.45 5.73
CA ILE A 171 -23.97 9.23 4.99
C ILE A 171 -24.71 8.26 4.07
N SER A 172 -26.01 8.03 4.33
CA SER A 172 -26.89 7.28 3.43
C SER A 172 -27.61 8.24 2.49
N ARG A 173 -27.63 7.89 1.19
CA ARG A 173 -28.26 8.69 0.13
C ARG A 173 -28.92 7.78 -0.89
N VAL A 174 -30.04 8.27 -1.43
CA VAL A 174 -30.75 7.65 -2.54
C VAL A 174 -30.35 8.39 -3.80
N ILE A 175 -29.86 7.64 -4.79
CA ILE A 175 -29.60 8.12 -6.14
C ILE A 175 -30.40 7.26 -7.11
N GLU A 176 -30.88 7.88 -8.18
CA GLU A 176 -31.55 7.16 -9.27
C GLU A 176 -30.49 6.80 -10.32
N VAL A 177 -30.40 5.52 -10.65
CA VAL A 177 -29.45 4.98 -11.64
C VAL A 177 -30.16 4.02 -12.58
N THR A 178 -29.64 3.88 -13.79
CA THR A 178 -30.21 3.04 -14.84
C THR A 178 -29.68 1.62 -14.72
N GLU A 179 -30.58 0.65 -14.81
CA GLU A 179 -30.19 -0.76 -14.94
C GLU A 179 -29.46 -0.98 -16.27
N ALA A 180 -28.21 -1.45 -16.21
CA ALA A 180 -27.42 -1.73 -17.40
C ALA A 180 -27.76 -3.10 -17.99
N ASP A 181 -27.63 -4.17 -17.18
CA ASP A 181 -28.05 -5.54 -17.50
C ASP A 181 -28.00 -6.46 -16.26
N HIS A 182 -28.35 -7.74 -16.44
CA HIS A 182 -28.26 -8.80 -15.42
C HIS A 182 -27.16 -9.85 -15.68
N ARG A 183 -26.13 -9.54 -16.49
CA ARG A 183 -25.10 -10.54 -16.79
C ARG A 183 -24.24 -10.79 -15.55
N GLU A 184 -23.95 -12.06 -15.26
CA GLU A 184 -23.12 -12.48 -14.13
C GLU A 184 -23.70 -12.11 -12.74
N CYS A 185 -25.00 -11.80 -12.68
CA CYS A 185 -25.72 -11.48 -11.44
C CYS A 185 -26.43 -12.70 -10.85
N GLY A 186 -26.50 -12.76 -9.52
CA GLY A 186 -27.37 -13.68 -8.78
C GLY A 186 -28.85 -13.30 -8.87
N PRO A 187 -29.77 -14.14 -8.35
CA PRO A 187 -31.19 -13.80 -8.26
C PRO A 187 -31.40 -12.51 -7.44
N GLY A 188 -32.07 -11.52 -8.01
CA GLY A 188 -32.31 -10.21 -7.35
C GLY A 188 -31.17 -9.20 -7.51
N GLU A 189 -30.06 -9.58 -8.14
CA GLU A 189 -28.97 -8.67 -8.48
C GLU A 189 -29.11 -8.12 -9.90
N TRP A 190 -28.62 -6.90 -10.09
CA TRP A 190 -28.49 -6.26 -11.40
C TRP A 190 -27.23 -5.40 -11.43
N ARG A 191 -26.78 -5.01 -12.63
CA ARG A 191 -25.58 -4.20 -12.80
C ARG A 191 -25.92 -2.77 -13.18
N VAL A 192 -25.13 -1.85 -12.65
CA VAL A 192 -25.16 -0.41 -12.97
C VAL A 192 -23.79 0.01 -13.48
N SER A 193 -23.74 0.98 -14.39
CA SER A 193 -22.48 1.60 -14.82
C SER A 193 -21.78 2.30 -13.64
N ALA A 194 -20.52 1.94 -13.37
CA ALA A 194 -19.74 2.57 -12.31
C ALA A 194 -19.56 4.08 -12.54
N THR A 195 -19.43 4.48 -13.81
CA THR A 195 -19.36 5.89 -14.21
C THR A 195 -20.67 6.62 -13.95
N GLU A 196 -21.82 6.00 -14.28
CA GLU A 196 -23.14 6.59 -14.03
C GLU A 196 -23.39 6.80 -12.54
N VAL A 197 -23.00 5.83 -11.70
CA VAL A 197 -23.10 5.95 -10.23
C VAL A 197 -22.33 7.18 -9.74
N ILE A 198 -21.12 7.41 -10.24
CA ILE A 198 -20.35 8.60 -9.85
C ILE A 198 -20.96 9.88 -10.39
N GLU A 199 -21.38 9.91 -11.65
CA GLU A 199 -22.07 11.07 -12.22
C GLU A 199 -23.29 11.46 -11.36
N LYS A 200 -24.13 10.49 -11.01
CA LYS A 200 -25.29 10.70 -10.16
C LYS A 200 -24.95 11.12 -8.74
N LEU A 201 -23.85 10.62 -8.17
CA LEU A 201 -23.33 11.11 -6.88
C LEU A 201 -22.85 12.57 -6.95
N GLN A 202 -22.27 12.99 -8.09
CA GLN A 202 -21.86 14.38 -8.31
C GLN A 202 -23.02 15.32 -8.66
N GLU A 203 -24.12 14.81 -9.20
CA GLU A 203 -25.36 15.56 -9.44
C GLU A 203 -26.21 15.69 -8.17
N ALA A 204 -26.16 14.69 -7.29
CA ALA A 204 -26.91 14.68 -6.04
C ALA A 204 -26.38 15.76 -5.07
N PRO A 205 -27.18 16.17 -4.07
CA PRO A 205 -26.74 17.07 -2.99
C PRO A 205 -25.55 16.54 -2.17
N ALA A 206 -25.13 15.30 -2.41
CA ALA A 206 -23.99 14.63 -1.81
C ALA A 206 -22.74 14.70 -2.69
N VAL A 207 -22.55 15.83 -3.38
CA VAL A 207 -21.34 16.13 -4.15
C VAL A 207 -20.12 15.86 -3.29
N ILE A 208 -19.19 15.06 -3.82
CA ILE A 208 -17.96 14.75 -3.09
C ILE A 208 -17.07 16.00 -3.15
N THR A 209 -17.17 16.89 -2.16
CA THR A 209 -16.37 18.11 -2.12
C THR A 209 -15.06 17.87 -1.39
N SER A 210 -13.95 17.79 -2.12
CA SER A 210 -12.61 17.80 -1.52
C SER A 210 -11.58 18.46 -2.44
N SER A 211 -10.54 19.02 -1.82
CA SER A 211 -9.34 19.54 -2.49
C SER A 211 -8.25 18.48 -2.68
N THR A 212 -8.52 17.23 -2.31
CA THR A 212 -7.58 16.11 -2.41
C THR A 212 -8.16 15.01 -3.28
N PRO A 213 -7.30 14.16 -3.89
CA PRO A 213 -7.76 13.00 -4.63
C PRO A 213 -8.71 12.14 -3.79
N VAL A 214 -9.71 11.59 -4.47
CA VAL A 214 -10.73 10.73 -3.89
C VAL A 214 -10.62 9.35 -4.48
N ARG A 215 -10.84 8.34 -3.63
CA ARG A 215 -11.06 6.96 -4.05
C ARG A 215 -12.47 6.54 -3.67
N VAL A 216 -13.14 5.86 -4.59
CA VAL A 216 -14.47 5.26 -4.37
C VAL A 216 -14.36 3.77 -4.58
N GLY A 217 -14.88 3.00 -3.62
CA GLY A 217 -14.77 1.56 -3.61
C GLY A 217 -15.95 0.87 -2.96
N ILE A 218 -16.09 -0.43 -3.21
CA ILE A 218 -17.13 -1.28 -2.60
C ILE A 218 -16.47 -2.11 -1.48
N PRO A 219 -16.99 -2.08 -0.24
CA PRO A 219 -16.52 -2.99 0.81
C PRO A 219 -16.87 -4.45 0.47
N ASP A 220 -15.97 -5.38 0.77
CA ASP A 220 -16.21 -6.82 0.66
C ASP A 220 -17.21 -7.25 1.72
N GLU A 221 -18.30 -7.92 1.31
CA GLU A 221 -19.41 -8.34 2.19
C GLU A 221 -18.94 -9.24 3.34
N LEU A 222 -17.93 -10.09 3.11
CA LEU A 222 -17.41 -11.02 4.10
C LEU A 222 -16.34 -10.39 4.97
N ARG A 223 -15.66 -9.35 4.46
CA ARG A 223 -14.55 -8.66 5.12
C ARG A 223 -14.61 -7.16 4.85
N PRO A 224 -15.45 -6.38 5.57
CA PRO A 224 -15.65 -4.95 5.34
C PRO A 224 -14.37 -4.11 5.39
N GLU A 225 -13.31 -4.62 6.03
CA GLU A 225 -11.99 -3.99 6.04
C GLU A 225 -11.25 -4.03 4.68
N TYR A 226 -11.71 -4.87 3.74
CA TYR A 226 -11.23 -4.91 2.37
C TYR A 226 -12.18 -4.14 1.47
N THR A 227 -11.77 -2.98 1.00
CA THR A 227 -12.51 -2.21 0.00
C THR A 227 -11.88 -2.38 -1.38
N SER A 228 -12.68 -2.84 -2.34
CA SER A 228 -12.31 -2.89 -3.75
C SER A 228 -12.50 -1.51 -4.38
N TRP A 229 -11.40 -0.77 -4.52
CA TRP A 229 -11.38 0.57 -5.12
C TRP A 229 -11.52 0.47 -6.63
N PHE A 230 -12.57 1.06 -7.18
CA PHE A 230 -12.84 1.01 -8.62
C PHE A 230 -12.65 2.37 -9.31
N ILE A 231 -12.61 3.46 -8.54
CA ILE A 231 -12.34 4.81 -9.05
C ILE A 231 -11.31 5.50 -8.16
N GLU A 232 -10.33 6.13 -8.79
CA GLU A 232 -9.35 7.01 -8.16
C GLU A 232 -9.15 8.23 -9.06
N GLY A 233 -9.37 9.42 -8.53
CA GLY A 233 -9.22 10.65 -9.31
C GLY A 233 -9.31 11.91 -8.49
N ASP A 234 -9.00 13.03 -9.15
CA ASP A 234 -9.25 14.36 -8.61
C ASP A 234 -10.76 14.61 -8.59
N VAL A 235 -11.26 15.20 -7.49
CA VAL A 235 -12.67 15.54 -7.29
C VAL A 235 -13.29 16.27 -8.47
N LEU A 236 -12.56 17.24 -9.04
CA LEU A 236 -13.08 18.06 -10.14
C LEU A 236 -13.27 17.26 -11.44
N PHE A 237 -12.65 16.08 -11.54
CA PHE A 237 -12.64 15.24 -12.72
C PHE A 237 -13.22 13.84 -12.47
N LEU A 238 -13.84 13.58 -11.31
CA LEU A 238 -14.33 12.24 -10.94
C LEU A 238 -15.29 11.65 -11.97
N ALA A 239 -16.19 12.45 -12.54
CA ALA A 239 -17.13 12.02 -13.59
C ALA A 239 -16.43 11.62 -14.90
N GLN A 240 -15.18 12.06 -15.12
CA GLN A 240 -14.40 11.75 -16.33
C GLN A 240 -13.43 10.58 -16.12
N VAL A 241 -13.38 10.01 -14.91
CA VAL A 241 -12.47 8.90 -14.60
C VAL A 241 -13.02 7.60 -15.18
N VAL A 242 -12.13 6.84 -15.82
CA VAL A 242 -12.44 5.48 -16.27
C VAL A 242 -12.48 4.55 -15.06
N ALA A 243 -13.65 4.03 -14.74
CA ALA A 243 -13.88 3.10 -13.64
C ALA A 243 -13.35 1.68 -13.96
N ARG A 244 -12.83 0.97 -12.94
CA ARG A 244 -12.39 -0.43 -13.05
C ARG A 244 -12.76 -1.23 -11.80
N PRO A 245 -13.81 -2.08 -11.82
CA PRO A 245 -14.58 -2.50 -13.00
C PRO A 245 -15.50 -1.41 -13.57
N GLU A 246 -15.92 -1.60 -14.82
CA GLU A 246 -16.86 -0.70 -15.53
C GLU A 246 -18.30 -0.79 -15.00
N TYR A 247 -18.66 -1.92 -14.39
CA TYR A 247 -20.00 -2.19 -13.86
C TYR A 247 -19.93 -2.62 -12.40
N LEU A 248 -20.87 -2.13 -11.59
CA LEU A 248 -21.06 -2.49 -10.19
C LEU A 248 -22.32 -3.32 -10.04
N LYS A 249 -22.31 -4.28 -9.12
CA LYS A 249 -23.49 -5.08 -8.78
C LYS A 249 -24.31 -4.35 -7.72
N VAL A 250 -25.62 -4.30 -7.92
CA VAL A 250 -26.60 -3.78 -6.97
C VAL A 250 -27.44 -4.95 -6.50
N GLN A 251 -27.55 -5.11 -5.19
CA GLN A 251 -28.35 -6.15 -4.56
C GLN A 251 -29.51 -5.50 -3.82
N ASP A 252 -30.73 -5.99 -4.05
CA ASP A 252 -31.94 -5.55 -3.34
C ASP A 252 -32.15 -4.03 -3.37
N SER A 253 -31.78 -3.38 -4.48
CA SER A 253 -31.83 -1.91 -4.68
C SER A 253 -30.91 -1.10 -3.76
N THR A 254 -29.93 -1.74 -3.13
CA THR A 254 -28.94 -1.09 -2.25
C THR A 254 -27.53 -1.29 -2.78
N LEU A 255 -26.71 -0.23 -2.68
CA LEU A 255 -25.30 -0.24 -3.03
C LEU A 255 -24.54 0.53 -1.95
N GLU A 256 -23.63 -0.16 -1.27
CA GLU A 256 -22.76 0.46 -0.26
C GLU A 256 -21.43 0.89 -0.88
N LEU A 257 -21.08 2.16 -0.70
CA LEU A 257 -19.86 2.74 -1.25
C LEU A 257 -19.02 3.38 -0.14
N HIS A 258 -17.74 3.05 -0.13
CA HIS A 258 -16.73 3.73 0.67
C HIS A 258 -16.08 4.85 -0.14
N VAL A 259 -16.13 6.07 0.40
CA VAL A 259 -15.47 7.25 -0.18
C VAL A 259 -14.31 7.64 0.72
N MET A 260 -13.09 7.56 0.19
CA MET A 260 -11.88 7.97 0.90
C MET A 260 -11.32 9.24 0.28
N VAL A 261 -11.14 10.26 1.12
CA VAL A 261 -10.65 11.58 0.73
C VAL A 261 -9.25 11.78 1.28
N GLY A 262 -8.22 11.94 0.43
CA GLY A 262 -6.88 12.29 0.90
C GLY A 262 -5.71 11.67 0.14
N THR A 263 -4.48 12.03 0.53
CA THR A 263 -3.27 11.51 -0.12
C THR A 263 -3.17 10.00 0.06
N PRO A 264 -2.86 9.24 -1.01
CA PRO A 264 -2.68 7.80 -0.94
C PRO A 264 -1.61 7.52 0.10
N THR A 265 -2.04 7.03 1.26
CA THR A 265 -1.10 6.52 2.23
C THR A 265 -0.52 5.25 1.60
N ALA A 266 0.81 5.13 1.66
CA ALA A 266 1.57 3.91 1.37
C ALA A 266 0.80 2.64 1.81
N PRO A 267 1.01 1.48 1.15
CA PRO A 267 0.18 0.29 1.27
C PRO A 267 -0.34 0.03 2.69
N TYR A 268 -1.66 0.03 2.77
CA TYR A 268 -2.55 0.09 3.94
C TYR A 268 -2.49 -1.19 4.81
N SER A 269 -1.30 -1.60 5.26
CA SER A 269 -1.10 -2.80 6.11
C SER A 269 -0.59 -2.50 7.52
N LYS A 270 -0.22 -1.25 7.83
CA LYS A 270 0.49 -0.93 9.08
C LYS A 270 -0.27 -0.11 10.12
N ARG A 271 -1.48 0.37 9.84
CA ARG A 271 -2.26 1.17 10.83
C ARG A 271 -3.42 0.46 11.52
N PHE A 272 -3.76 -0.77 11.13
CA PHE A 272 -4.93 -1.46 11.72
C PHE A 272 -4.69 -2.15 13.06
N LYS A 273 -3.49 -2.04 13.67
CA LYS A 273 -3.26 -2.55 15.03
C LYS A 273 -3.67 -1.57 16.15
N SER A 274 -4.07 -0.32 15.85
CA SER A 274 -4.45 0.65 16.89
C SER A 274 -5.95 0.97 16.99
N TYR A 275 -6.80 0.44 16.10
CA TYR A 275 -8.24 0.76 16.09
C TYR A 275 -9.17 -0.41 16.42
N GLN A 276 -8.65 -1.63 16.61
CA GLN A 276 -9.47 -2.80 16.98
C GLN A 276 -9.96 -2.80 18.44
N THR A 277 -9.75 -1.73 19.20
CA THR A 277 -10.28 -1.56 20.56
C THR A 277 -11.49 -0.64 20.61
N ALA A 278 -11.97 -0.09 19.48
CA ALA A 278 -13.15 0.76 19.47
C ALA A 278 -14.12 0.30 18.38
N LEU A 279 -15.36 0.00 18.77
CA LEU A 279 -16.50 -0.44 17.95
C LEU A 279 -16.73 -1.95 17.90
N ASN A 280 -17.05 -2.51 19.06
CA ASN A 280 -18.13 -3.50 19.15
C ASN A 280 -19.30 -2.88 19.92
N LEU A 281 -20.52 -3.19 19.47
CA LEU A 281 -21.85 -2.89 20.02
C LEU A 281 -22.47 -1.51 19.77
N ARG A 282 -23.33 -1.46 18.74
CA ARG A 282 -24.68 -0.89 18.87
C ARG A 282 -25.69 -1.68 18.03
N SER A 283 -26.21 -2.75 18.63
CA SER A 283 -27.51 -3.32 18.28
C SER A 283 -28.58 -2.56 19.08
N TYR A 284 -29.46 -1.83 18.42
CA TYR A 284 -30.69 -1.33 19.02
C TYR A 284 -31.71 -2.47 19.08
N SER A 285 -32.22 -2.80 20.29
CA SER A 285 -33.58 -3.30 20.45
C SER A 285 -34.43 -2.15 21.01
N SER A 286 -35.59 -1.95 20.41
CA SER A 286 -36.66 -1.13 20.95
C SER A 286 -37.11 -1.67 22.31
N ASP A 287 -37.39 -0.79 23.25
CA ASP A 287 -38.65 -0.75 24.00
C ASP A 287 -38.72 0.57 24.80
N GLU A 288 -39.96 1.04 24.95
CA GLU A 288 -40.34 2.36 25.43
C GLU A 288 -40.21 2.55 26.95
N ASP A 289 -40.42 3.81 27.33
CA ASP A 289 -40.82 4.35 28.64
C ASP A 289 -39.77 4.64 29.73
N GLY A 290 -39.61 5.95 29.99
CA GLY A 290 -39.90 6.50 31.31
C GLY A 290 -38.74 6.74 32.29
N GLN A 291 -38.52 8.03 32.58
CA GLN A 291 -38.01 8.62 33.82
C GLN A 291 -36.48 8.66 34.10
N SER A 292 -35.96 9.87 33.86
CA SER A 292 -34.92 10.63 34.55
C SER A 292 -34.24 10.03 35.80
N SER A 293 -32.93 9.75 35.71
CA SER A 293 -32.02 9.79 36.88
C SER A 293 -30.54 9.94 36.44
N PRO A 294 -29.74 10.84 37.05
CA PRO A 294 -28.34 11.02 36.68
C PRO A 294 -27.46 10.05 37.48
N ARG A 295 -26.94 9.00 36.82
CA ARG A 295 -25.92 8.12 37.39
C ARG A 295 -24.61 8.21 36.61
N ALA A 296 -23.56 8.55 37.34
CA ALA A 296 -22.17 8.59 36.89
C ALA A 296 -21.78 7.29 36.18
N ARG A 297 -21.45 7.38 34.89
CA ARG A 297 -20.85 6.28 34.13
C ARG A 297 -19.36 6.21 34.43
N SER A 298 -19.01 5.31 35.33
CA SER A 298 -17.65 4.77 35.46
C SER A 298 -17.34 3.95 34.20
N SER A 299 -16.39 4.43 33.40
CA SER A 299 -15.85 3.75 32.23
C SER A 299 -14.97 2.58 32.67
N LEU A 300 -15.57 1.40 32.75
CA LEU A 300 -14.84 0.13 32.85
C LEU A 300 -14.14 -0.15 31.49
N PRO A 301 -12.88 -0.62 31.51
CA PRO A 301 -12.14 -0.95 30.31
C PRO A 301 -12.78 -2.13 29.57
N ASP A 302 -12.87 -2.02 28.25
CA ASP A 302 -13.40 -3.03 27.33
C ASP A 302 -12.61 -4.35 27.49
N ASP A 303 -13.27 -5.35 28.07
CA ASP A 303 -12.76 -6.72 28.25
C ASP A 303 -12.60 -7.38 26.88
N ALA A 304 -11.50 -7.11 26.19
CA ALA A 304 -11.06 -7.94 25.07
C ALA A 304 -11.06 -9.40 25.55
N LYS A 305 -11.90 -10.24 24.93
CA LYS A 305 -12.14 -11.63 25.35
C LYS A 305 -10.79 -12.31 25.60
N PRO A 306 -10.51 -12.82 26.83
CA PRO A 306 -9.21 -13.39 27.20
C PRO A 306 -8.66 -14.45 26.23
N LEU A 307 -9.55 -15.12 25.49
CA LEU A 307 -9.24 -16.10 24.45
C LEU A 307 -8.50 -15.51 23.24
N ASP A 308 -8.83 -14.29 22.79
CA ASP A 308 -8.20 -13.69 21.60
C ASP A 308 -6.78 -13.22 21.91
N ILE A 309 -6.56 -12.69 23.11
CA ILE A 309 -5.22 -12.34 23.62
C ILE A 309 -4.35 -13.60 23.72
N ALA A 310 -4.89 -14.70 24.26
CA ALA A 310 -4.16 -15.96 24.35
C ALA A 310 -3.79 -16.52 22.97
N ARG A 311 -4.72 -16.50 22.01
CA ARG A 311 -4.46 -16.90 20.61
C ARG A 311 -3.41 -16.02 19.94
N GLN A 312 -3.45 -14.71 20.19
CA GLN A 312 -2.47 -13.78 19.64
C GLN A 312 -1.06 -14.04 20.19
N ARG A 313 -0.93 -14.31 21.51
CA ARG A 313 0.36 -14.69 22.12
C ARG A 313 0.95 -15.97 21.53
N LEU A 314 0.12 -16.99 21.32
CA LEU A 314 0.56 -18.23 20.67
C LEU A 314 0.99 -17.98 19.21
N ASN A 315 0.25 -17.12 18.52
CA ASN A 315 0.57 -16.71 17.16
C ASN A 315 1.89 -15.94 17.06
N ASP A 316 2.20 -15.10 18.05
CA ASP A 316 3.43 -14.32 18.11
C ASP A 316 4.62 -15.19 18.53
N ALA A 317 4.43 -16.14 19.46
CA ALA A 317 5.44 -17.13 19.83
C ALA A 317 5.86 -18.01 18.64
N GLU A 318 4.90 -18.45 17.81
CA GLU A 318 5.17 -19.20 16.59
C GLU A 318 5.97 -18.37 15.56
N ILE A 319 5.62 -17.09 15.38
CA ILE A 319 6.34 -16.19 14.46
C ILE A 319 7.76 -15.93 14.98
N GLN A 320 7.93 -15.69 16.28
CA GLN A 320 9.24 -15.47 16.89
C GLN A 320 10.13 -16.70 16.73
N TRP A 321 9.60 -17.90 17.02
CA TRP A 321 10.33 -19.15 16.81
C TRP A 321 10.78 -19.33 15.35
N LEU A 322 9.91 -19.02 14.38
CA LEU A 322 10.30 -19.02 12.96
C LEU A 322 11.37 -17.97 12.65
N GLN A 323 11.32 -16.78 13.26
CA GLN A 323 12.35 -15.75 13.08
C GLN A 323 13.71 -16.17 13.63
N ASP A 324 13.73 -16.88 14.75
CA ASP A 324 14.95 -17.45 15.32
C ASP A 324 15.53 -18.53 14.39
N LEU A 325 14.67 -19.39 13.83
CA LEU A 325 15.06 -20.35 12.82
C LEU A 325 15.59 -19.70 11.55
N VAL A 326 14.94 -18.63 11.05
CA VAL A 326 15.46 -17.83 9.93
C VAL A 326 16.84 -17.31 10.29
N GLY A 327 17.04 -16.75 11.49
CA GLY A 327 18.33 -16.22 11.95
C GLY A 327 19.45 -17.26 12.00
N ALA A 328 19.11 -18.53 12.24
CA ALA A 328 20.07 -19.63 12.28
C ALA A 328 20.42 -20.22 10.90
N GLN A 329 19.70 -19.87 9.83
CA GLN A 329 19.97 -20.39 8.49
C GLN A 329 21.19 -19.73 7.85
N PRO A 330 22.05 -20.50 7.14
CA PRO A 330 23.11 -19.93 6.31
C PRO A 330 22.55 -18.91 5.31
N GLY A 331 23.16 -17.72 5.25
CA GLY A 331 22.73 -16.64 4.36
C GLY A 331 21.62 -15.74 4.92
N ALA A 332 21.14 -15.98 6.14
CA ALA A 332 20.11 -15.15 6.77
C ALA A 332 20.54 -13.69 6.98
N GLU A 333 21.81 -13.43 7.29
CA GLU A 333 22.35 -12.08 7.43
C GLU A 333 22.28 -11.34 6.10
N ARG A 334 22.82 -11.94 5.03
CA ARG A 334 22.70 -11.41 3.66
C ARG A 334 21.24 -11.22 3.25
N PHE A 335 20.35 -12.13 3.64
CA PHE A 335 18.91 -11.99 3.38
C PHE A 335 18.33 -10.74 4.05
N LYS A 336 18.67 -10.51 5.33
CA LYS A 336 18.21 -9.36 6.12
C LYS A 336 18.78 -8.03 5.62
N GLU A 337 20.07 -7.98 5.28
CA GLU A 337 20.76 -6.77 4.82
C GLU A 337 20.24 -6.26 3.48
N ASN A 338 19.90 -7.17 2.59
CA ASN A 338 19.41 -6.87 1.24
C ASN A 338 17.92 -6.46 1.23
N ARG A 339 17.22 -6.57 2.36
CA ARG A 339 15.79 -6.27 2.44
C ARG A 339 15.52 -4.77 2.28
N GLY A 340 14.61 -4.44 1.35
CA GLY A 340 14.21 -3.05 1.07
C GLY A 340 15.24 -2.23 0.27
N ARG A 341 16.31 -2.86 -0.21
CA ARG A 341 17.31 -2.24 -1.10
C ARG A 341 17.01 -2.56 -2.55
N LEU A 342 17.53 -1.74 -3.46
CA LEU A 342 17.66 -2.11 -4.87
C LEU A 342 18.85 -3.06 -5.00
N LEU A 343 18.60 -4.24 -5.54
CA LEU A 343 19.55 -5.35 -5.57
C LEU A 343 19.93 -5.70 -7.01
N GLN A 344 21.16 -6.16 -7.20
CA GLN A 344 21.61 -6.75 -8.47
C GLN A 344 20.86 -8.05 -8.73
N ASN A 345 20.82 -8.49 -9.99
CA ASN A 345 20.07 -9.68 -10.40
C ASN A 345 20.52 -10.93 -9.61
N VAL A 346 21.83 -11.10 -9.40
CA VAL A 346 22.38 -12.19 -8.57
C VAL A 346 21.87 -12.18 -7.12
N ASP A 347 21.75 -11.00 -6.51
CA ASP A 347 21.25 -10.85 -5.14
C ASP A 347 19.74 -11.08 -5.04
N ILE A 348 19.00 -10.72 -6.09
CA ILE A 348 17.56 -11.01 -6.21
C ILE A 348 17.32 -12.51 -6.27
N VAL A 349 18.07 -13.24 -7.11
CA VAL A 349 17.97 -14.70 -7.21
C VAL A 349 18.31 -15.36 -5.87
N PHE A 350 19.35 -14.88 -5.19
CA PHE A 350 19.69 -15.34 -3.84
C PHE A 350 18.52 -15.15 -2.85
N GLN A 351 17.88 -13.97 -2.85
CA GLN A 351 16.73 -13.67 -2.00
C GLN A 351 15.54 -14.60 -2.26
N TRP A 352 15.20 -14.81 -3.53
CA TRP A 352 14.13 -15.73 -3.92
C TRP A 352 14.44 -17.16 -3.50
N SER A 353 15.66 -17.64 -3.78
CA SER A 353 16.11 -18.98 -3.40
C SER A 353 16.06 -19.21 -1.90
N PHE A 354 16.58 -18.27 -1.10
CA PHE A 354 16.54 -18.36 0.37
C PHE A 354 15.09 -18.46 0.88
N ALA A 355 14.21 -17.56 0.43
CA ALA A 355 12.82 -17.51 0.90
C ALA A 355 12.02 -18.76 0.49
N VAL A 356 12.15 -19.22 -0.75
CA VAL A 356 11.46 -20.41 -1.25
C VAL A 356 11.99 -21.68 -0.58
N THR A 357 13.30 -21.80 -0.39
CA THR A 357 13.91 -22.93 0.32
C THR A 357 13.45 -22.99 1.78
N PHE A 358 13.44 -21.84 2.47
CA PHE A 358 12.93 -21.76 3.84
C PHE A 358 11.44 -22.13 3.90
N MET A 359 10.64 -21.63 2.97
CA MET A 359 9.22 -21.97 2.90
C MET A 359 9.00 -23.46 2.66
N ALA A 360 9.69 -24.07 1.71
CA ALA A 360 9.61 -25.51 1.45
C ALA A 360 10.04 -26.34 2.67
N ALA A 361 11.05 -25.87 3.40
CA ALA A 361 11.57 -26.55 4.57
C ALA A 361 10.61 -26.55 5.77
N TYR A 362 9.71 -25.58 5.92
CA TYR A 362 8.86 -25.45 7.11
C TYR A 362 7.35 -25.44 6.85
N ASN A 363 6.90 -25.17 5.62
CA ASN A 363 5.47 -25.15 5.32
C ASN A 363 4.85 -26.53 5.55
N ARG A 364 3.71 -26.56 6.24
CA ARG A 364 2.99 -27.79 6.65
C ARG A 364 3.79 -28.73 7.55
N LYS A 365 4.89 -28.28 8.17
CA LYS A 365 5.55 -29.03 9.24
C LYS A 365 4.94 -28.70 10.61
N PRO A 366 5.00 -29.63 11.58
CA PRO A 366 4.68 -29.37 12.98
C PRO A 366 5.46 -28.17 13.54
N CYS A 367 4.78 -27.31 14.30
CA CYS A 367 5.42 -26.21 15.03
C CYS A 367 6.30 -26.73 16.17
N GLY A 368 7.51 -26.20 16.33
CA GLY A 368 8.43 -26.61 17.41
C GLY A 368 8.20 -25.90 18.75
N VAL A 369 7.21 -25.01 18.83
CA VAL A 369 6.89 -24.29 20.08
C VAL A 369 6.19 -25.24 21.05
N PRO A 370 6.66 -25.40 22.30
CA PRO A 370 6.02 -26.26 23.30
C PRO A 370 4.52 -25.96 23.44
N GLY A 371 3.70 -27.01 23.35
CA GLY A 371 2.24 -26.89 23.41
C GLY A 371 1.56 -26.59 22.06
N LEU A 372 2.32 -26.36 20.98
CA LEU A 372 1.81 -26.16 19.62
C LEU A 372 2.23 -27.25 18.62
N ASN A 373 2.80 -28.35 19.09
CA ASN A 373 3.36 -29.43 18.26
C ASN A 373 2.38 -30.04 17.26
N ASN A 374 1.08 -30.00 17.53
CA ASN A 374 0.05 -30.55 16.63
C ASN A 374 -0.39 -29.55 15.55
N ARG A 375 0.06 -28.29 15.62
CA ARG A 375 -0.30 -27.24 14.67
C ARG A 375 0.69 -27.23 13.51
N LEU A 376 0.16 -27.26 12.30
CA LEU A 376 0.96 -27.13 11.08
C LEU A 376 1.28 -25.66 10.80
N ILE A 377 2.54 -25.40 10.48
CA ILE A 377 3.02 -24.08 10.08
C ILE A 377 2.39 -23.72 8.72
N THR A 378 1.84 -22.51 8.61
CA THR A 378 1.20 -22.01 7.39
C THR A 378 2.11 -21.07 6.61
N LYS A 379 1.92 -20.96 5.27
CA LYS A 379 2.61 -19.97 4.42
C LYS A 379 2.55 -18.56 5.01
N LYS A 380 1.39 -18.13 5.52
CA LYS A 380 1.19 -16.81 6.15
C LYS A 380 2.15 -16.54 7.31
N LYS A 381 2.40 -17.56 8.16
CA LYS A 381 3.31 -17.46 9.30
C LYS A 381 4.77 -17.35 8.86
N ILE A 382 5.15 -18.13 7.86
CA ILE A 382 6.48 -18.07 7.25
C ILE A 382 6.72 -16.69 6.61
N ASN A 383 5.75 -16.18 5.84
CA ASN A 383 5.83 -14.85 5.24
C ASN A 383 5.99 -13.75 6.30
N SER A 384 5.25 -13.86 7.41
CA SER A 384 5.36 -12.95 8.54
C SER A 384 6.73 -13.01 9.22
N ALA A 385 7.30 -14.21 9.38
CA ALA A 385 8.61 -14.41 9.98
C ALA A 385 9.75 -13.88 9.08
N LEU A 386 9.69 -14.15 7.77
CA LEU A 386 10.62 -13.60 6.78
C LEU A 386 10.42 -12.09 6.56
N GLY A 387 9.24 -11.56 6.92
CA GLY A 387 8.88 -10.16 6.74
C GLY A 387 8.61 -9.78 5.28
N ILE A 388 8.10 -10.71 4.49
CA ILE A 388 7.77 -10.52 3.07
C ILE A 388 6.25 -10.62 2.86
N SER A 389 5.74 -9.99 1.80
CA SER A 389 4.33 -10.09 1.44
C SER A 389 4.05 -11.41 0.72
N GLU A 390 2.79 -11.85 0.75
CA GLU A 390 2.34 -13.04 0.02
C GLU A 390 2.52 -12.89 -1.49
N THR A 391 2.20 -11.72 -2.05
CA THR A 391 2.44 -11.41 -3.46
C THR A 391 3.92 -11.52 -3.83
N TRP A 392 4.83 -11.04 -2.98
CA TRP A 392 6.27 -11.14 -3.22
C TRP A 392 6.72 -12.61 -3.21
N MET A 393 6.18 -13.42 -2.29
CA MET A 393 6.50 -14.85 -2.23
C MET A 393 6.04 -15.59 -3.49
N GLY A 394 4.83 -15.31 -4.00
CA GLY A 394 4.34 -15.91 -5.25
C GLY A 394 5.26 -15.56 -6.45
N VAL A 395 5.66 -14.30 -6.56
CA VAL A 395 6.63 -13.86 -7.58
C VAL A 395 7.98 -14.57 -7.43
N ALA A 396 8.43 -14.80 -6.19
CA ALA A 396 9.68 -15.51 -5.92
C ALA A 396 9.60 -16.99 -6.31
N GLU A 397 8.51 -17.70 -5.96
CA GLU A 397 8.26 -19.09 -6.38
C GLU A 397 8.28 -19.21 -7.91
N ASP A 398 7.51 -18.38 -8.60
CA ASP A 398 7.38 -18.42 -10.07
C ASP A 398 8.70 -18.04 -10.77
N SER A 399 9.37 -16.99 -10.30
CA SER A 399 10.61 -16.51 -10.93
C SER A 399 11.77 -17.47 -10.67
N LEU A 400 11.85 -18.07 -9.49
CA LEU A 400 12.85 -19.10 -9.20
C LEU A 400 12.59 -20.37 -10.02
N GLY A 401 11.33 -20.73 -10.25
CA GLY A 401 10.95 -21.79 -11.19
C GLY A 401 11.56 -21.57 -12.58
N ARG A 402 11.43 -20.35 -13.12
CA ARG A 402 12.04 -19.98 -14.41
C ARG A 402 13.57 -20.00 -14.38
N VAL A 403 14.18 -19.53 -13.29
CA VAL A 403 15.65 -19.59 -13.12
C VAL A 403 16.14 -21.04 -13.08
N ASN A 404 15.39 -21.95 -12.46
CA ASN A 404 15.74 -23.38 -12.42
C ASN A 404 15.52 -24.10 -13.76
N VAL A 405 14.74 -23.52 -14.68
CA VAL A 405 14.60 -24.03 -16.05
C VAL A 405 15.66 -23.44 -16.96
N TYR A 406 15.79 -22.11 -16.98
CA TYR A 406 16.58 -21.38 -17.98
C TYR A 406 17.95 -20.86 -17.50
N GLY A 407 18.22 -20.91 -16.21
CA GLY A 407 19.49 -20.47 -15.63
C GLY A 407 20.65 -21.43 -15.94
N ARG A 408 21.86 -21.06 -15.51
CA ARG A 408 23.11 -21.77 -15.84
C ARG A 408 23.08 -23.26 -15.50
N ASN A 409 22.41 -23.62 -14.42
CA ASN A 409 22.27 -24.99 -13.93
C ASN A 409 20.86 -25.55 -14.18
N GLY A 410 20.09 -24.93 -15.06
CA GLY A 410 18.70 -25.32 -15.31
C GLY A 410 18.56 -26.48 -16.29
N THR A 411 17.33 -26.97 -16.45
CA THR A 411 17.02 -28.07 -17.37
C THR A 411 17.14 -27.69 -18.85
N HIS A 412 16.94 -26.41 -19.17
CA HIS A 412 17.02 -25.82 -20.51
C HIS A 412 17.78 -24.49 -20.46
N PRO A 413 19.11 -24.52 -20.19
CA PRO A 413 19.90 -23.31 -20.01
C PRO A 413 19.82 -22.42 -21.26
N ALA A 414 19.59 -21.13 -21.06
CA ALA A 414 19.50 -20.14 -22.12
C ALA A 414 20.52 -19.02 -21.90
N ASP A 415 21.43 -18.83 -22.86
CA ASP A 415 22.57 -17.91 -22.73
C ASP A 415 22.14 -16.46 -22.42
N ASP A 416 21.06 -15.98 -23.04
CA ASP A 416 20.54 -14.63 -22.79
C ASP A 416 19.97 -14.47 -21.37
N VAL A 417 19.33 -15.51 -20.84
CA VAL A 417 18.85 -15.51 -19.44
C VAL A 417 20.03 -15.56 -18.49
N ILE A 418 21.01 -16.44 -18.74
CA ILE A 418 22.22 -16.55 -17.92
C ILE A 418 22.96 -15.22 -17.87
N LYS A 419 23.14 -14.59 -19.03
CA LYS A 419 23.77 -13.27 -19.15
C LYS A 419 23.00 -12.21 -18.37
N GLU A 420 21.67 -12.16 -18.48
CA GLU A 420 20.85 -11.20 -17.72
C GLU A 420 20.98 -11.44 -16.21
N LEU A 421 20.95 -12.70 -15.74
CA LEU A 421 21.09 -13.03 -14.32
C LEU A 421 22.46 -12.62 -13.74
N GLU A 422 23.51 -12.65 -14.56
CA GLU A 422 24.88 -12.28 -14.21
C GLU A 422 25.21 -10.80 -14.48
N THR A 423 24.30 -10.07 -15.13
CA THR A 423 24.51 -8.67 -15.46
C THR A 423 24.58 -7.83 -14.19
N VAL A 424 25.68 -7.08 -14.07
CA VAL A 424 25.88 -6.07 -13.02
C VAL A 424 25.60 -4.71 -13.66
N CYS A 425 24.55 -4.03 -13.18
CA CYS A 425 24.21 -2.69 -13.64
C CYS A 425 24.73 -1.64 -12.66
N ASP A 426 25.13 -0.47 -13.15
CA ASP A 426 25.48 0.67 -12.29
C ASP A 426 24.31 1.08 -11.37
N ILE A 427 23.09 0.93 -11.88
CA ILE A 427 21.83 1.12 -11.14
C ILE A 427 21.05 -0.20 -11.17
N PRO A 428 20.81 -0.86 -10.02
CA PRO A 428 20.10 -2.13 -10.02
C PRO A 428 18.64 -1.98 -10.45
N ASN A 429 18.20 -2.83 -11.38
CA ASN A 429 16.85 -2.79 -11.96
C ASN A 429 15.73 -3.23 -11.01
N GLY A 430 16.09 -3.96 -9.94
CA GLY A 430 15.16 -4.48 -8.94
C GLY A 430 14.38 -5.72 -9.38
N SER A 431 13.76 -6.39 -8.40
CA SER A 431 13.14 -7.72 -8.59
C SER A 431 11.99 -7.74 -9.60
N GLY A 432 11.23 -6.65 -9.69
CA GLY A 432 10.10 -6.55 -10.63
C GLY A 432 10.52 -6.42 -12.09
N SER A 433 11.72 -5.90 -12.38
CA SER A 433 12.25 -5.86 -13.75
C SER A 433 12.71 -7.25 -14.17
N LEU A 434 13.51 -7.91 -13.33
CA LEU A 434 14.02 -9.24 -13.60
C LEU A 434 12.89 -10.27 -13.77
N SER A 435 11.88 -10.25 -12.88
CA SER A 435 10.74 -11.16 -12.98
C SER A 435 9.95 -10.98 -14.29
N ARG A 436 9.75 -9.72 -14.73
CA ARG A 436 9.10 -9.43 -16.03
C ARG A 436 9.94 -9.89 -17.22
N PHE A 437 11.25 -9.72 -17.17
CA PHE A 437 12.15 -10.25 -18.19
C PHE A 437 12.01 -11.76 -18.31
N LEU A 438 12.10 -12.50 -17.19
CA LEU A 438 11.99 -13.96 -17.17
C LEU A 438 10.63 -14.44 -17.71
N ALA A 439 9.54 -13.82 -17.28
CA ALA A 439 8.19 -14.17 -17.75
C ALA A 439 8.00 -13.88 -19.24
N LYS A 440 8.57 -12.77 -19.74
CA LYS A 440 8.55 -12.45 -21.18
C LYS A 440 9.38 -13.46 -21.96
N TRP A 441 10.57 -13.80 -21.48
CA TRP A 441 11.46 -14.75 -22.14
C TRP A 441 10.82 -16.13 -22.32
N GLU A 442 10.22 -16.67 -21.26
CA GLU A 442 9.47 -17.95 -21.29
C GLU A 442 8.33 -17.91 -22.31
N LYS A 443 7.59 -16.79 -22.38
CA LYS A 443 6.50 -16.63 -23.34
C LYS A 443 6.98 -16.60 -24.79
N ASP A 444 8.12 -15.95 -25.05
CA ASP A 444 8.70 -15.82 -26.39
C ASP A 444 9.43 -17.11 -26.83
N HIS A 445 9.78 -17.99 -25.89
CA HIS A 445 10.53 -19.23 -26.14
C HIS A 445 9.88 -20.44 -25.41
N PRO A 446 8.69 -20.88 -25.84
CA PRO A 446 8.05 -22.06 -25.27
C PRO A 446 8.90 -23.32 -25.54
N ILE A 447 9.07 -24.16 -24.51
CA ILE A 447 9.80 -25.45 -24.57
C ILE A 447 8.93 -26.53 -25.22
#